data_AF-A0A101ERV9-F1
#
_entry.id   AF-A0A101ERV9-F1
#
_cell.length_a   1.000
_cell.length_b   1.000
_cell.length_c   1.000
_cell.angle_alpha   90.00
_cell.angle_beta   90.00
_cell.angle_gamma   90.00
#
_symmetry.space_group_name_H-M   'P 1'
#
loop_
_entity.id
_entity.type
_entity.pdbx_description
1 polymer ?
#
loop_
_entity_poly.entity_id
_entity_poly.type
_entity_poly.pdbx_seq_one_letter_code
_entity_poly.pdbx_strand_id
1 'polypeptide(L)'
;MIAFTQVAIPHRDIIEGRLTMDVFAADLWQVKNNKGPIEYTDKDLFFRKTYETKGLRNLIEVAENRLMRGTGDPVIQLQTPFGGGKTHALIALYHKAKEWGVNVVVLDGTAFDAKEVRLWEEMERQLTGCEDKTKGDSAPGKDKLIELLSEGSPVLVLIDEILEYATKAAAIRVGDSNLASQTLAFLQELTGAVSSVGKALVVLTLPSSTPEHYDENAANLFLQLQKLVGRTERIYTPVLDDEIEYIVRKRLFERVDEEKAKQIVDDFVRYAVEEKLLKSEEASWYRERFLKSYPFKPDVIEVLYKRWGSFPTFQRTRGVLRLLALVVRDLIDKEIPFIRLGDFNLNDPEIERELTKHLGPEWESVIFQDITSPNSGAAAVDEEIQVSYKSYKLGSVVSTTIFMYSFSGKGEKGVTAQEIKNSVVYPTVPSSIVDTVLSKLREKLFYLSEEGWFFTNQPNLNNMLISREQNIDDEKVVERERQIIQEFARKDDRTLKVYVWPANHKDVPDDERLKLVVLKEPESRMEFLESCGDKPRVNRNVLFFLCPDEDQRIEFEKFLRSLIATEQVREEVTSLTENQKKAVGRKNKVAQIKTLRRAKEVLS
;
A
#
# COMPACT_ATOMS: atom_id res chain seq x y z
N MET A 1 5.00 27.59 -14.01
CA MET A 1 4.92 26.15 -14.31
C MET A 1 3.48 25.88 -14.71
N ILE A 2 3.21 25.18 -15.84
CA ILE A 2 1.84 24.92 -16.28
C ILE A 2 1.27 23.79 -15.40
N ALA A 3 0.08 23.98 -14.83
CA ALA A 3 -0.58 22.96 -14.03
C ALA A 3 -1.07 21.80 -14.91
N PHE A 4 -1.01 20.56 -14.42
CA PHE A 4 -1.39 19.38 -15.20
C PHE A 4 -2.85 19.43 -15.64
N THR A 5 -3.74 20.06 -14.86
CA THR A 5 -5.17 20.22 -15.19
C THR A 5 -5.41 21.11 -16.42
N GLN A 6 -4.46 21.97 -16.78
CA GLN A 6 -4.50 22.78 -18.02
C GLN A 6 -4.03 21.99 -19.25
N VAL A 7 -3.41 20.82 -19.05
CA VAL A 7 -2.86 19.96 -20.10
C VAL A 7 -3.70 18.69 -20.25
N ALA A 8 -4.01 18.03 -19.14
CA ALA A 8 -4.83 16.84 -19.02
C ALA A 8 -6.12 17.19 -18.26
N ILE A 9 -7.23 17.28 -18.98
CA ILE A 9 -8.56 17.63 -18.46
C ILE A 9 -9.22 16.36 -17.90
N PRO A 10 -9.46 16.25 -16.59
CA PRO A 10 -10.15 15.10 -16.00
C PRO A 10 -11.58 14.99 -16.52
N HIS A 11 -12.14 13.78 -16.53
CA HIS A 11 -13.57 13.65 -16.83
C HIS A 11 -14.44 14.34 -15.77
N ARG A 12 -15.58 14.88 -16.20
CA ARG A 12 -16.48 15.66 -15.34
C ARG A 12 -16.97 14.93 -14.09
N ASP A 13 -17.21 13.62 -14.18
CA ASP A 13 -17.61 12.77 -13.05
C ASP A 13 -16.55 12.73 -11.93
N ILE A 14 -15.27 12.82 -12.28
CA ILE A 14 -14.17 12.89 -11.29
C ILE A 14 -14.17 14.25 -10.60
N ILE A 15 -14.34 15.33 -11.37
CA ILE A 15 -14.43 16.70 -10.86
C ILE A 15 -15.62 16.85 -9.92
N GLU A 16 -16.77 16.27 -10.27
CA GLU A 16 -17.99 16.29 -9.45
C GLU A 16 -17.96 15.30 -8.28
N GLY A 17 -16.89 14.50 -8.12
CA GLY A 17 -16.74 13.56 -7.01
C GLY A 17 -17.65 12.33 -7.09
N ARG A 18 -18.18 11.98 -8.27
CA ARG A 18 -19.00 10.76 -8.48
C ARG A 18 -18.12 9.52 -8.59
N LEU A 19 -17.41 9.19 -7.51
CA LEU A 19 -16.32 8.21 -7.47
C LEU A 19 -16.71 6.90 -6.76
N THR A 20 -17.97 6.50 -6.83
CA THR A 20 -18.43 5.25 -6.20
C THR A 20 -17.80 4.04 -6.89
N MET A 21 -17.61 2.96 -6.13
CA MET A 21 -17.04 1.70 -6.67
C MET A 21 -17.84 1.19 -7.88
N ASP A 22 -19.15 1.42 -7.91
CA ASP A 22 -20.04 0.96 -8.98
C ASP A 22 -19.75 1.62 -10.32
N VAL A 23 -19.25 2.87 -10.35
CA VAL A 23 -18.84 3.56 -11.59
C VAL A 23 -17.60 2.91 -12.21
N PHE A 24 -16.77 2.26 -11.39
CA PHE A 24 -15.59 1.53 -11.84
C PHE A 24 -15.80 0.00 -11.91
N ALA A 25 -16.97 -0.47 -11.50
CA ALA A 25 -17.36 -1.87 -11.53
C ALA A 25 -18.20 -2.16 -12.78
N ALA A 26 -17.58 -2.82 -13.74
CA ALA A 26 -18.32 -3.39 -14.86
C ALA A 26 -19.20 -4.55 -14.36
N ASP A 27 -20.48 -4.52 -14.70
CA ASP A 27 -21.46 -5.57 -14.39
C ASP A 27 -22.27 -5.84 -15.68
N LEU A 28 -22.03 -7.00 -16.29
CA LEU A 28 -22.63 -7.35 -17.57
C LEU A 28 -24.14 -7.57 -17.45
N TRP A 29 -24.60 -8.14 -16.33
CA TRP A 29 -26.02 -8.39 -16.10
C TRP A 29 -26.81 -7.08 -15.93
N GLN A 30 -26.25 -6.10 -15.23
CA GLN A 30 -26.84 -4.76 -15.14
C GLN A 30 -26.93 -4.11 -16.52
N VAL A 31 -25.83 -4.13 -17.31
CA VAL A 31 -25.82 -3.59 -18.67
C VAL A 31 -26.90 -4.22 -19.54
N LYS A 32 -27.02 -5.56 -19.49
CA LYS A 32 -28.03 -6.30 -20.25
C LYS A 32 -29.44 -5.84 -19.94
N ASN A 33 -29.71 -5.53 -18.68
CA ASN A 33 -31.02 -5.09 -18.19
C ASN A 33 -31.24 -3.58 -18.27
N ASN A 34 -30.33 -2.82 -18.91
CA ASN A 34 -30.31 -1.35 -18.89
C ASN A 34 -30.37 -0.77 -17.46
N LYS A 35 -29.71 -1.45 -16.53
CA LYS A 35 -29.50 -1.03 -15.14
C LYS A 35 -28.00 -0.70 -14.98
N GLY A 36 -27.66 0.13 -14.00
CA GLY A 36 -26.27 0.50 -13.72
C GLY A 36 -25.78 1.77 -14.42
N PRO A 37 -24.47 2.09 -14.31
CA PRO A 37 -23.91 3.35 -14.77
C PRO A 37 -24.06 3.55 -16.29
N ILE A 38 -24.39 4.79 -16.69
CA ILE A 38 -24.55 5.17 -18.10
C ILE A 38 -23.30 4.91 -18.93
N GLU A 39 -22.12 4.93 -18.30
CA GLU A 39 -20.83 4.64 -18.94
C GLU A 39 -20.71 3.22 -19.49
N TYR A 40 -21.50 2.29 -18.97
CA TYR A 40 -21.49 0.90 -19.41
C TYR A 40 -22.74 0.54 -20.22
N THR A 41 -23.89 1.18 -19.95
CA THR A 41 -25.15 0.91 -20.66
C THR A 41 -25.27 1.66 -21.98
N ASP A 42 -24.70 2.87 -22.09
CA ASP A 42 -24.67 3.62 -23.34
C ASP A 42 -23.44 3.21 -24.19
N LYS A 43 -23.70 2.69 -25.39
CA LYS A 43 -22.66 2.19 -26.31
C LYS A 43 -21.63 3.27 -26.64
N ASP A 44 -22.08 4.46 -27.01
CA ASP A 44 -21.20 5.51 -27.52
C ASP A 44 -20.31 6.07 -26.42
N LEU A 45 -20.86 6.25 -25.23
CA LEU A 45 -20.11 6.65 -24.04
C LEU A 45 -19.12 5.57 -23.61
N PHE A 46 -19.55 4.29 -23.63
CA PHE A 46 -18.69 3.15 -23.30
C PHE A 46 -17.44 3.12 -24.18
N PHE A 47 -17.60 3.16 -25.50
CA PHE A 47 -16.45 3.14 -26.42
C PHE A 47 -15.63 4.44 -26.37
N ARG A 48 -16.26 5.59 -26.06
CA ARG A 48 -15.54 6.86 -25.87
C ARG A 48 -14.63 6.86 -24.64
N LYS A 49 -15.05 6.23 -23.53
CA LYS A 49 -14.27 6.09 -22.29
C LYS A 49 -13.39 4.82 -22.26
N THR A 50 -13.52 3.94 -23.24
CA THR A 50 -12.71 2.72 -23.37
C THR A 50 -11.48 2.98 -24.22
N TYR A 51 -10.31 2.57 -23.73
CA TYR A 51 -9.13 2.43 -24.58
C TYR A 51 -9.21 1.08 -25.30
N GLU A 52 -9.23 1.10 -26.62
CA GLU A 52 -9.27 -0.12 -27.43
C GLU A 52 -7.87 -0.75 -27.50
N THR A 53 -7.61 -1.65 -26.56
CA THR A 53 -6.39 -2.45 -26.51
C THR A 53 -6.26 -3.36 -27.72
N LYS A 54 -5.03 -3.78 -28.04
CA LYS A 54 -4.77 -4.79 -29.07
C LYS A 54 -5.54 -6.08 -28.80
N GLY A 55 -5.58 -6.50 -27.52
CA GLY A 55 -6.33 -7.68 -27.09
C GLY A 55 -7.84 -7.55 -27.30
N LEU A 56 -8.42 -6.40 -26.95
CA LEU A 56 -9.85 -6.13 -27.13
C LEU A 56 -10.23 -6.04 -28.61
N ARG A 57 -9.43 -5.32 -29.42
CA ARG A 57 -9.66 -5.24 -30.87
C ARG A 57 -9.65 -6.61 -31.52
N ASN A 58 -8.63 -7.42 -31.23
CA ASN A 58 -8.52 -8.77 -31.76
C ASN A 58 -9.70 -9.66 -31.32
N LEU A 59 -10.14 -9.54 -30.05
CA LEU A 59 -11.32 -10.26 -29.57
C LEU A 59 -12.59 -9.87 -30.35
N ILE A 60 -12.81 -8.58 -30.60
CA ILE A 60 -13.94 -8.08 -31.39
C ILE A 60 -13.86 -8.60 -32.84
N GLU A 61 -12.70 -8.54 -33.48
CA GLU A 61 -12.49 -9.04 -34.84
C GLU A 61 -12.76 -10.56 -34.95
N VAL A 62 -12.29 -11.34 -33.98
CA VAL A 62 -12.53 -12.80 -33.94
C VAL A 62 -14.02 -13.08 -33.74
N ALA A 63 -14.68 -12.35 -32.85
CA ALA A 63 -16.10 -12.49 -32.62
C ALA A 63 -16.92 -12.13 -33.87
N GLU A 64 -16.59 -11.02 -34.53
CA GLU A 64 -17.22 -10.60 -35.78
C GLU A 64 -17.07 -11.67 -36.87
N ASN A 65 -15.86 -12.20 -37.06
CA ASN A 65 -15.61 -13.26 -38.04
C ASN A 65 -16.43 -14.52 -37.74
N ARG A 66 -16.51 -14.95 -36.49
CA ARG A 66 -17.30 -16.14 -36.12
C ARG A 66 -18.80 -15.91 -36.34
N LEU A 67 -19.33 -14.80 -35.84
CA LEU A 67 -20.76 -14.53 -35.84
C LEU A 67 -21.29 -14.15 -37.24
N MET A 68 -20.51 -13.38 -38.01
CA MET A 68 -20.96 -12.89 -39.32
C MET A 68 -20.59 -13.84 -40.45
N ARG A 69 -19.38 -14.42 -40.41
CA ARG A 69 -18.82 -15.24 -41.51
C ARG A 69 -18.86 -16.74 -41.21
N GLY A 70 -19.11 -17.16 -39.97
CA GLY A 70 -19.11 -18.58 -39.56
C GLY A 70 -17.72 -19.20 -39.47
N THR A 71 -16.67 -18.37 -39.45
CA THR A 71 -15.26 -18.80 -39.47
C THR A 71 -14.55 -18.40 -38.18
N GLY A 72 -13.64 -19.25 -37.70
CA GLY A 72 -12.87 -18.98 -36.48
C GLY A 72 -13.38 -19.79 -35.28
N ASP A 73 -12.82 -19.45 -34.12
CA ASP A 73 -12.96 -20.21 -32.88
C ASP A 73 -14.39 -20.12 -32.33
N PRO A 74 -15.07 -21.25 -32.01
CA PRO A 74 -16.43 -21.26 -31.50
C PRO A 74 -16.53 -20.93 -30.00
N VAL A 75 -15.43 -21.10 -29.27
CA VAL A 75 -15.36 -20.94 -27.81
C VAL A 75 -14.11 -20.15 -27.46
N ILE A 76 -14.31 -19.06 -26.74
CA ILE A 76 -13.26 -18.17 -26.26
C ILE A 76 -13.31 -18.12 -24.74
N GLN A 77 -12.16 -18.34 -24.11
CA GLN A 77 -12.00 -18.07 -22.69
C GLN A 77 -11.17 -16.81 -22.49
N LEU A 78 -11.73 -15.88 -21.72
CA LEU A 78 -11.03 -14.68 -21.30
C LEU A 78 -10.24 -14.95 -20.04
N GLN A 79 -8.92 -14.76 -20.14
CA GLN A 79 -8.01 -14.81 -19.01
C GLN A 79 -7.23 -13.51 -18.91
N THR A 80 -7.06 -13.01 -17.68
CA THR A 80 -6.34 -11.76 -17.45
C THR A 80 -5.16 -11.99 -16.51
N PRO A 81 -3.92 -11.73 -16.95
CA PRO A 81 -2.75 -11.84 -16.08
C PRO A 81 -2.76 -10.79 -14.95
N PHE A 82 -3.48 -9.68 -15.14
CA PHE A 82 -3.52 -8.52 -14.24
C PHE A 82 -4.87 -8.23 -13.58
N GLY A 83 -5.73 -9.23 -13.40
CA GLY A 83 -6.90 -9.10 -12.51
C GLY A 83 -7.88 -7.97 -12.87
N GLY A 84 -8.26 -7.84 -14.15
CA GLY A 84 -9.24 -6.85 -14.61
C GLY A 84 -9.44 -6.88 -16.12
N GLY A 85 -10.59 -6.40 -16.60
CA GLY A 85 -10.91 -6.24 -18.03
C GLY A 85 -11.73 -7.37 -18.68
N LYS A 86 -12.03 -8.47 -17.97
CA LYS A 86 -12.86 -9.58 -18.47
C LYS A 86 -14.31 -9.15 -18.72
N THR A 87 -15.02 -8.73 -17.69
CA THR A 87 -16.39 -8.20 -17.80
C THR A 87 -16.46 -6.99 -18.73
N HIS A 88 -15.44 -6.12 -18.72
CA HIS A 88 -15.35 -4.98 -19.65
C HIS A 88 -15.30 -5.43 -21.12
N ALA A 89 -14.53 -6.48 -21.42
CA ALA A 89 -14.48 -7.07 -22.75
C ALA A 89 -15.80 -7.75 -23.15
N LEU A 90 -16.48 -8.43 -22.21
CA LEU A 90 -17.82 -8.96 -22.46
C LEU A 90 -18.83 -7.85 -22.79
N ILE A 91 -18.80 -6.72 -22.08
CA ILE A 91 -19.67 -5.55 -22.36
C ILE A 91 -19.36 -4.96 -23.75
N ALA A 92 -18.09 -4.88 -24.14
CA ALA A 92 -17.71 -4.44 -25.48
C ALA A 92 -18.30 -5.36 -26.56
N LEU A 93 -18.20 -6.68 -26.37
CA LEU A 93 -18.80 -7.67 -27.26
C LEU A 93 -20.33 -7.59 -27.27
N TYR A 94 -20.96 -7.36 -26.11
CA TYR A 94 -22.41 -7.17 -26.01
C TYR A 94 -22.88 -6.00 -26.88
N HIS A 95 -22.23 -4.84 -26.77
CA HIS A 95 -22.56 -3.67 -27.58
C HIS A 95 -22.30 -3.88 -29.07
N LYS A 96 -21.19 -4.54 -29.43
CA LYS A 96 -20.85 -4.86 -30.81
C LYS A 96 -21.81 -5.87 -31.44
N ALA A 97 -22.18 -6.90 -30.71
CA ALA A 97 -23.14 -7.90 -31.16
C ALA A 97 -24.53 -7.28 -31.43
N LYS A 98 -25.00 -6.37 -30.57
CA LYS A 98 -26.21 -5.59 -30.85
C LYS A 98 -26.09 -4.74 -32.11
N GLU A 99 -24.95 -4.10 -32.34
CA GLU A 99 -24.67 -3.34 -33.57
C GLU A 99 -24.68 -4.23 -34.82
N TRP A 100 -24.20 -5.46 -34.70
CA TRP A 100 -24.20 -6.45 -35.79
C TRP A 100 -25.55 -7.15 -36.00
N GLY A 101 -26.55 -6.89 -35.16
CA GLY A 101 -27.84 -7.59 -35.22
C GLY A 101 -27.78 -9.06 -34.80
N VAL A 102 -26.83 -9.40 -33.92
CA VAL A 102 -26.64 -10.76 -33.37
C VAL A 102 -27.49 -10.94 -32.11
N ASN A 103 -28.09 -12.11 -31.95
CA ASN A 103 -28.80 -12.46 -30.71
C ASN A 103 -27.79 -12.69 -29.58
N VAL A 104 -27.98 -12.01 -28.44
CA VAL A 104 -27.04 -12.07 -27.32
C VAL A 104 -27.69 -12.70 -26.11
N VAL A 105 -27.10 -13.80 -25.64
CA VAL A 105 -27.40 -14.42 -24.36
C VAL A 105 -26.34 -13.99 -23.35
N VAL A 106 -26.77 -13.57 -22.17
CA VAL A 106 -25.90 -13.25 -21.04
C VAL A 106 -26.23 -14.18 -19.88
N LEU A 107 -25.23 -14.91 -19.40
CA LEU A 107 -25.32 -15.77 -18.23
C LEU A 107 -24.32 -15.28 -17.18
N ASP A 108 -24.81 -14.72 -16.07
CA ASP A 108 -23.96 -14.16 -15.02
C ASP A 108 -24.07 -14.99 -13.74
N GLY A 109 -22.96 -15.61 -13.34
CA GLY A 109 -22.95 -16.52 -12.20
C GLY A 109 -23.06 -15.84 -10.83
N THR A 110 -22.83 -14.53 -10.77
CA THR A 110 -23.02 -13.74 -9.56
C THR A 110 -24.48 -13.32 -9.40
N ALA A 111 -25.16 -13.01 -10.51
CA ALA A 111 -26.53 -12.50 -10.52
C ALA A 111 -27.60 -13.58 -10.27
N PHE A 112 -27.32 -14.84 -10.64
CA PHE A 112 -28.30 -15.92 -10.51
C PHE A 112 -28.21 -16.67 -9.18
N ASP A 113 -29.38 -17.01 -8.61
CA ASP A 113 -29.51 -18.05 -7.60
C ASP A 113 -29.73 -19.39 -8.30
N ALA A 114 -28.79 -20.32 -8.11
CA ALA A 114 -28.85 -21.67 -8.67
C ALA A 114 -30.08 -22.47 -8.21
N LYS A 115 -30.76 -22.06 -7.14
CA LYS A 115 -32.05 -22.67 -6.73
C LYS A 115 -33.19 -22.28 -7.65
N GLU A 116 -33.19 -21.04 -8.13
CA GLU A 116 -34.29 -20.45 -8.89
C GLU A 116 -34.07 -20.51 -10.40
N VAL A 117 -32.83 -20.33 -10.86
CA VAL A 117 -32.50 -20.19 -12.27
C VAL A 117 -31.56 -21.32 -12.69
N ARG A 118 -31.96 -22.10 -13.69
CA ARG A 118 -31.05 -23.01 -14.40
C ARG A 118 -30.49 -22.30 -15.63
N LEU A 119 -29.17 -22.40 -15.86
CA LEU A 119 -28.51 -21.65 -16.94
C LEU A 119 -29.02 -21.99 -18.35
N TRP A 120 -29.41 -23.24 -18.58
CA TRP A 120 -29.95 -23.67 -19.87
C TRP A 120 -31.39 -23.16 -20.11
N GLU A 121 -32.23 -23.16 -19.07
CA GLU A 121 -33.57 -22.56 -19.12
C GLU A 121 -33.47 -21.05 -19.38
N GLU A 122 -32.58 -20.38 -18.65
CA GLU A 122 -32.30 -18.96 -18.85
C GLU A 122 -31.85 -18.65 -20.28
N MET A 123 -30.99 -19.48 -20.87
CA MET A 123 -30.53 -19.31 -22.24
C MET A 123 -31.67 -19.44 -23.24
N GLU A 124 -32.54 -20.45 -23.09
CA GLU A 124 -33.72 -20.61 -23.92
C GLU A 124 -34.64 -19.39 -23.79
N ARG A 125 -34.94 -18.97 -22.56
CA ARG A 125 -35.79 -17.81 -22.30
C ARG A 125 -35.29 -16.54 -22.97
N GLN A 126 -33.97 -16.32 -22.98
CA GLN A 126 -33.38 -15.16 -23.65
C GLN A 126 -33.46 -15.22 -25.18
N LEU A 127 -33.42 -16.41 -25.77
CA LEU A 127 -33.47 -16.60 -27.22
C LEU A 127 -34.90 -16.65 -27.77
N THR A 128 -35.82 -17.29 -27.05
CA THR A 128 -37.17 -17.61 -27.55
C THR A 128 -38.29 -16.93 -26.76
N GLY A 129 -38.02 -16.50 -25.53
CA GLY A 129 -39.04 -16.01 -24.60
C GLY A 129 -39.75 -17.10 -23.79
N CYS A 130 -39.42 -18.38 -23.97
CA CYS A 130 -39.99 -19.51 -23.21
C CYS A 130 -38.91 -20.49 -22.71
N GLU A 131 -39.30 -21.50 -21.95
CA GLU A 131 -38.41 -22.48 -21.31
C GLU A 131 -38.88 -23.93 -21.57
N ASP A 132 -39.48 -24.20 -22.73
CA ASP A 132 -40.19 -25.45 -22.99
C ASP A 132 -39.25 -26.59 -23.41
N LYS A 133 -38.20 -26.30 -24.20
CA LYS A 133 -37.29 -27.31 -24.77
C LYS A 133 -36.26 -27.80 -23.75
N THR A 134 -35.79 -26.91 -22.88
CA THR A 134 -34.66 -27.14 -21.97
C THR A 134 -35.07 -27.37 -20.51
N LYS A 135 -36.37 -27.32 -20.20
CA LYS A 135 -36.89 -27.48 -18.83
C LYS A 135 -36.36 -28.73 -18.10
N GLY A 136 -35.99 -28.54 -16.84
CA GLY A 136 -35.65 -29.63 -15.92
C GLY A 136 -34.33 -29.43 -15.18
N ASP A 137 -34.03 -30.36 -14.27
CA ASP A 137 -32.84 -30.29 -13.40
C ASP A 137 -31.56 -30.89 -14.01
N SER A 138 -31.65 -31.47 -15.21
CA SER A 138 -30.54 -32.10 -15.92
C SER A 138 -30.16 -31.32 -17.18
N ALA A 139 -28.90 -31.43 -17.61
CA ALA A 139 -28.45 -30.82 -18.86
C ALA A 139 -29.32 -31.28 -20.05
N PRO A 140 -29.71 -30.36 -20.96
CA PRO A 140 -30.74 -30.63 -21.97
C PRO A 140 -30.28 -31.56 -23.11
N GLY A 141 -28.98 -31.80 -23.26
CA GLY A 141 -28.41 -32.59 -24.34
C GLY A 141 -27.98 -31.73 -25.53
N LYS A 142 -26.91 -32.16 -26.21
CA LYS A 142 -26.30 -31.44 -27.34
C LYS A 142 -27.26 -31.16 -28.50
N ASP A 143 -28.12 -32.11 -28.88
CA ASP A 143 -29.02 -31.96 -30.04
C ASP A 143 -30.04 -30.84 -29.85
N LYS A 144 -30.63 -30.74 -28.64
CA LYS A 144 -31.54 -29.65 -28.29
C LYS A 144 -30.85 -28.29 -28.32
N LEU A 145 -29.60 -28.23 -27.85
CA LEU A 145 -28.80 -27.00 -27.91
C LEU A 145 -28.46 -26.61 -29.34
N ILE A 146 -28.16 -27.56 -30.23
CA ILE A 146 -27.93 -27.30 -31.65
C ILE A 146 -29.20 -26.72 -32.30
N GLU A 147 -30.35 -27.33 -32.04
CA GLU A 147 -31.64 -26.84 -32.55
C GLU A 147 -31.89 -25.39 -32.10
N LEU A 148 -31.83 -25.15 -30.79
CA LEU A 148 -32.06 -23.84 -30.18
C LEU A 148 -31.11 -22.76 -30.73
N LEU A 149 -29.81 -23.05 -30.81
CA LEU A 149 -28.81 -22.12 -31.32
C LEU A 149 -28.93 -21.90 -32.84
N SER A 150 -29.40 -22.91 -33.59
CA SER A 150 -29.62 -22.78 -35.03
C SER A 150 -30.82 -21.88 -35.33
N GLU A 151 -31.91 -22.02 -34.57
CA GLU A 151 -33.09 -21.16 -34.66
C GLU A 151 -32.78 -19.70 -34.32
N GLY A 152 -31.93 -19.48 -33.31
CA GLY A 152 -31.48 -18.14 -32.89
C GLY A 152 -30.31 -17.57 -33.70
N SER A 153 -29.75 -18.29 -34.67
CA SER A 153 -28.50 -17.91 -35.34
C SER A 153 -28.61 -16.58 -36.12
N PRO A 154 -27.62 -15.67 -36.04
CA PRO A 154 -26.36 -15.76 -35.30
C PRO A 154 -26.52 -15.51 -33.78
N VAL A 155 -25.80 -16.28 -32.95
CA VAL A 155 -25.89 -16.20 -31.47
C VAL A 155 -24.52 -15.97 -30.82
N LEU A 156 -24.46 -14.97 -29.92
CA LEU A 156 -23.36 -14.77 -28.98
C LEU A 156 -23.82 -15.13 -27.56
N VAL A 157 -23.16 -16.07 -26.91
CA VAL A 157 -23.38 -16.43 -25.50
C VAL A 157 -22.22 -15.89 -24.67
N LEU A 158 -22.50 -14.94 -23.78
CA LEU A 158 -21.55 -14.36 -22.84
C LEU A 158 -21.77 -14.98 -21.46
N ILE A 159 -20.75 -15.59 -20.89
CA ILE A 159 -20.80 -16.22 -19.57
C ILE A 159 -19.80 -15.54 -18.64
N ASP A 160 -20.28 -14.88 -17.59
CA ASP A 160 -19.42 -14.23 -16.61
C ASP A 160 -19.46 -14.97 -15.26
N GLU A 161 -18.30 -15.12 -14.61
CA GLU A 161 -18.14 -15.68 -13.26
C GLU A 161 -18.84 -17.04 -13.06
N ILE A 162 -18.70 -17.95 -14.03
CA ILE A 162 -19.39 -19.27 -14.00
C ILE A 162 -19.03 -20.13 -12.79
N LEU A 163 -17.83 -19.94 -12.22
CA LEU A 163 -17.38 -20.64 -11.01
C LEU A 163 -18.26 -20.29 -9.81
N GLU A 164 -18.70 -19.03 -9.69
CA GLU A 164 -19.56 -18.58 -8.58
C GLU A 164 -20.91 -19.30 -8.61
N TYR A 165 -21.49 -19.41 -9.80
CA TYR A 165 -22.73 -20.18 -9.98
C TYR A 165 -22.52 -21.66 -9.67
N ALA A 166 -21.46 -22.28 -10.20
CA ALA A 166 -21.17 -23.70 -10.00
C ALA A 166 -20.98 -24.03 -8.51
N THR A 167 -20.32 -23.15 -7.76
CA THR A 167 -20.13 -23.29 -6.31
C THR A 167 -21.47 -23.30 -5.56
N LYS A 168 -22.38 -22.37 -5.88
CA LYS A 168 -23.75 -22.36 -5.31
C LYS A 168 -24.54 -23.60 -5.71
N ALA A 169 -24.42 -24.02 -6.98
CA ALA A 169 -25.12 -25.17 -7.54
C ALA A 169 -24.66 -26.51 -6.91
N ALA A 170 -23.44 -26.58 -6.36
CA ALA A 170 -22.92 -27.80 -5.73
C ALA A 170 -23.74 -28.24 -4.51
N ALA A 171 -24.43 -27.30 -3.86
CA ALA A 171 -25.30 -27.56 -2.71
C ALA A 171 -26.66 -28.19 -3.08
N ILE A 172 -27.03 -28.23 -4.36
CA ILE A 172 -28.34 -28.68 -4.82
C ILE A 172 -28.23 -30.10 -5.40
N ARG A 173 -28.92 -31.08 -4.80
CA ARG A 173 -28.91 -32.47 -5.27
C ARG A 173 -29.79 -32.65 -6.51
N VAL A 174 -29.29 -33.43 -7.47
CA VAL A 174 -30.01 -33.82 -8.68
C VAL A 174 -29.76 -35.31 -8.94
N GLY A 175 -30.77 -36.13 -8.65
CA GLY A 175 -30.64 -37.60 -8.66
C GLY A 175 -29.50 -38.06 -7.74
N ASP A 176 -28.61 -38.89 -8.28
CA ASP A 176 -27.40 -39.37 -7.59
C ASP A 176 -26.21 -38.38 -7.66
N SER A 177 -26.41 -37.21 -8.27
CA SER A 177 -25.40 -36.16 -8.47
C SER A 177 -25.83 -34.83 -7.86
N ASN A 178 -25.28 -33.71 -8.35
CA ASN A 178 -25.66 -32.36 -7.96
C ASN A 178 -25.79 -31.44 -9.18
N LEU A 179 -26.39 -30.27 -8.98
CA LEU A 179 -26.63 -29.31 -10.05
C LEU A 179 -25.32 -28.74 -10.61
N ALA A 180 -24.25 -28.66 -9.82
CA ALA A 180 -22.93 -28.30 -10.34
C ALA A 180 -22.45 -29.30 -11.40
N SER A 181 -22.63 -30.60 -11.17
CA SER A 181 -22.27 -31.65 -12.13
C SER A 181 -23.08 -31.53 -13.42
N GLN A 182 -24.39 -31.22 -13.31
CA GLN A 182 -25.24 -30.95 -14.48
C GLN A 182 -24.85 -29.66 -15.20
N THR A 183 -24.39 -28.63 -14.47
CA THR A 183 -23.89 -27.39 -15.05
C THR A 183 -22.61 -27.63 -15.87
N LEU A 184 -21.71 -28.47 -15.36
CA LEU A 184 -20.50 -28.88 -16.10
C LEU A 184 -20.86 -29.67 -17.37
N ALA A 185 -21.82 -30.59 -17.28
CA ALA A 185 -22.34 -31.32 -18.44
C ALA A 185 -22.95 -30.36 -19.48
N PHE A 186 -23.77 -29.39 -19.03
CA PHE A 186 -24.34 -28.37 -19.90
C PHE A 186 -23.25 -27.55 -20.62
N LEU A 187 -22.20 -27.10 -19.93
CA LEU A 187 -21.11 -26.35 -20.57
C LEU A 187 -20.38 -27.21 -21.62
N GLN A 188 -20.18 -28.49 -21.35
CA GLN A 188 -19.60 -29.43 -22.31
C GLN A 188 -20.50 -29.61 -23.56
N GLU A 189 -21.80 -29.73 -23.36
CA GLU A 189 -22.77 -29.86 -24.45
C GLU A 189 -22.87 -28.56 -25.26
N LEU A 190 -22.90 -27.41 -24.59
CA LEU A 190 -22.99 -26.08 -25.19
C LEU A 190 -21.78 -25.79 -26.08
N THR A 191 -20.56 -25.97 -25.56
CA THR A 191 -19.33 -25.80 -26.34
C THR A 191 -19.30 -26.73 -27.57
N GLY A 192 -19.78 -27.96 -27.41
CA GLY A 192 -19.95 -28.91 -28.51
C GLY A 192 -21.00 -28.48 -29.55
N ALA A 193 -22.13 -27.91 -29.12
CA ALA A 193 -23.23 -27.46 -29.96
C ALA A 193 -22.86 -26.21 -30.77
N VAL A 194 -22.23 -25.23 -30.12
CA VAL A 194 -21.77 -23.96 -30.73
C VAL A 194 -20.75 -24.20 -31.84
N SER A 195 -19.92 -25.23 -31.68
CA SER A 195 -18.98 -25.67 -32.72
C SER A 195 -19.72 -26.15 -33.98
N SER A 196 -20.88 -26.79 -33.84
CA SER A 196 -21.67 -27.36 -34.95
C SER A 196 -22.54 -26.34 -35.70
N VAL A 197 -23.00 -25.26 -35.06
CA VAL A 197 -23.94 -24.28 -35.63
C VAL A 197 -23.27 -23.27 -36.58
N GLY A 198 -21.94 -23.12 -36.50
CA GLY A 198 -21.16 -22.25 -37.39
C GLY A 198 -21.22 -20.76 -36.99
N LYS A 199 -22.40 -20.12 -37.02
CA LYS A 199 -22.58 -18.71 -36.63
C LYS A 199 -22.98 -18.53 -35.16
N ALA A 200 -22.35 -19.30 -34.29
CA ALA A 200 -22.51 -19.20 -32.85
C ALA A 200 -21.14 -19.06 -32.17
N LEU A 201 -21.08 -18.28 -31.09
CA LEU A 201 -19.88 -18.06 -30.29
C LEU A 201 -20.21 -18.07 -28.79
N VAL A 202 -19.41 -18.77 -28.00
CA VAL A 202 -19.39 -18.67 -26.54
C VAL A 202 -18.14 -17.91 -26.12
N VAL A 203 -18.31 -16.88 -25.28
CA VAL A 203 -17.21 -16.20 -24.59
C VAL A 203 -17.44 -16.31 -23.10
N LEU A 204 -16.50 -16.92 -22.38
CA LEU A 204 -16.62 -17.17 -20.95
C LEU A 204 -15.44 -16.64 -20.16
N THR A 205 -15.67 -16.33 -18.89
CA THR A 205 -14.63 -15.86 -17.96
C THR A 205 -14.40 -16.90 -16.87
N LEU A 206 -13.13 -17.11 -16.54
CA LEU A 206 -12.71 -17.88 -15.37
C LEU A 206 -11.74 -17.05 -14.53
N PRO A 207 -11.73 -17.20 -13.20
CA PRO A 207 -10.70 -16.63 -12.34
C PRO A 207 -9.29 -17.01 -12.81
N SER A 208 -8.34 -16.09 -12.67
CA SER A 208 -6.95 -16.34 -13.09
C SER A 208 -6.19 -17.26 -12.12
N SER A 209 -6.71 -17.40 -10.90
CA SER A 209 -6.24 -18.28 -9.83
C SER A 209 -7.45 -18.63 -8.96
N THR A 210 -7.35 -19.68 -8.15
CA THR A 210 -8.27 -19.92 -7.03
C THR A 210 -7.96 -18.91 -5.91
N PRO A 211 -8.88 -17.99 -5.56
CA PRO A 211 -8.81 -17.26 -4.30
C PRO A 211 -8.55 -18.20 -3.12
N GLU A 212 -7.69 -17.78 -2.21
CA GLU A 212 -7.37 -18.49 -0.96
C GLU A 212 -8.59 -18.72 -0.04
N HIS A 213 -9.72 -18.08 -0.36
CA HIS A 213 -10.99 -18.17 0.35
C HIS A 213 -11.95 -19.27 -0.16
N TYR A 214 -11.64 -19.91 -1.30
CA TYR A 214 -12.47 -21.02 -1.77
C TYR A 214 -12.19 -22.30 -0.99
N ASP A 215 -13.25 -23.05 -0.72
CA ASP A 215 -13.14 -24.38 -0.12
C ASP A 215 -12.55 -25.39 -1.12
N GLU A 216 -12.13 -26.57 -0.63
CA GLU A 216 -11.57 -27.63 -1.48
C GLU A 216 -12.52 -28.03 -2.63
N ASN A 217 -13.83 -27.90 -2.42
CA ASN A 217 -14.84 -28.21 -3.42
C ASN A 217 -14.80 -27.22 -4.59
N ALA A 218 -14.76 -25.92 -4.31
CA ALA A 218 -14.65 -24.89 -5.34
C ALA A 218 -13.30 -24.95 -6.08
N ALA A 219 -12.21 -25.31 -5.40
CA ALA A 219 -10.93 -25.59 -6.07
C ALA A 219 -11.03 -26.76 -7.05
N ASN A 220 -11.71 -27.85 -6.66
CA ASN A 220 -11.97 -28.99 -7.54
C ASN A 220 -12.87 -28.62 -8.74
N LEU A 221 -13.94 -27.85 -8.51
CA LEU A 221 -14.82 -27.35 -9.56
C LEU A 221 -14.06 -26.46 -10.56
N PHE A 222 -13.19 -25.59 -10.06
CA PHE A 222 -12.34 -24.76 -10.91
C PHE A 222 -11.43 -25.61 -11.81
N LEU A 223 -10.78 -26.64 -11.28
CA LEU A 223 -9.96 -27.56 -12.07
C LEU A 223 -10.79 -28.33 -13.11
N GLN A 224 -12.03 -28.72 -12.78
CA GLN A 224 -12.93 -29.38 -13.71
C GLN A 224 -13.38 -28.44 -14.84
N LEU A 225 -13.72 -27.19 -14.52
CA LEU A 225 -14.02 -26.14 -15.49
C LEU A 225 -12.83 -25.91 -16.41
N GLN A 226 -11.62 -25.69 -15.88
CA GLN A 226 -10.42 -25.51 -16.69
C GLN A 226 -10.16 -26.69 -17.64
N LYS A 227 -10.34 -27.93 -17.18
CA LYS A 227 -10.18 -29.12 -18.03
C LYS A 227 -11.25 -29.25 -19.11
N LEU A 228 -12.48 -28.83 -18.81
CA LEU A 228 -13.59 -28.86 -19.76
C LEU A 228 -13.37 -27.84 -20.87
N VAL A 229 -13.10 -26.59 -20.50
CA VAL A 229 -12.95 -25.51 -21.48
C VAL A 229 -11.63 -25.65 -22.25
N GLY A 230 -10.54 -26.07 -21.59
CA GLY A 230 -9.20 -26.26 -22.16
C GLY A 230 -9.06 -27.22 -23.35
N ARG A 231 -10.10 -28.02 -23.68
CA ARG A 231 -10.06 -28.99 -24.80
C ARG A 231 -10.42 -28.38 -26.16
N THR A 232 -11.18 -27.29 -26.16
CA THR A 232 -11.79 -26.73 -27.39
C THR A 232 -11.61 -25.22 -27.52
N GLU A 233 -10.90 -24.59 -26.58
CA GLU A 233 -10.81 -23.14 -26.46
C GLU A 233 -9.53 -22.53 -27.05
N ARG A 234 -9.64 -21.23 -27.30
CA ARG A 234 -8.48 -20.34 -27.41
C ARG A 234 -8.49 -19.35 -26.25
N ILE A 235 -7.37 -19.30 -25.52
CA ILE A 235 -7.19 -18.34 -24.42
C ILE A 235 -6.93 -16.96 -25.02
N TYR A 236 -7.76 -15.99 -24.66
CA TYR A 236 -7.59 -14.59 -25.04
C TYR A 236 -7.31 -13.72 -23.83
N THR A 237 -6.33 -12.83 -23.97
CA THR A 237 -5.99 -11.81 -22.98
C THR A 237 -6.42 -10.44 -23.48
N PRO A 238 -7.47 -9.84 -22.91
CA PRO A 238 -8.03 -8.59 -23.42
C PRO A 238 -7.13 -7.37 -23.16
N VAL A 239 -6.24 -7.43 -22.16
CA VAL A 239 -5.36 -6.31 -21.78
C VAL A 239 -3.94 -6.81 -21.58
N LEU A 240 -2.98 -6.21 -22.28
CA LEU A 240 -1.55 -6.46 -22.10
C LEU A 240 -0.92 -5.46 -21.12
N ASP A 241 0.27 -5.80 -20.61
CA ASP A 241 1.01 -4.97 -19.64
C ASP A 241 1.40 -3.59 -20.16
N ASP A 242 1.75 -3.48 -21.43
CA ASP A 242 2.20 -2.24 -22.08
C ASP A 242 1.05 -1.28 -22.43
N GLU A 243 -0.19 -1.65 -22.07
CA GLU A 243 -1.40 -0.91 -22.39
C GLU A 243 -2.05 -0.24 -21.16
N ILE A 244 -1.53 -0.51 -19.96
CA ILE A 244 -2.11 -0.05 -18.69
C ILE A 244 -2.10 1.47 -18.59
N GLU A 245 -0.99 2.12 -18.97
CA GLU A 245 -0.87 3.58 -18.94
C GLU A 245 -1.98 4.25 -19.78
N TYR A 246 -2.29 3.69 -20.96
CA TYR A 246 -3.32 4.21 -21.86
C TYR A 246 -4.73 4.02 -21.30
N ILE A 247 -5.00 2.87 -20.67
CA ILE A 247 -6.29 2.60 -20.02
C ILE A 247 -6.54 3.61 -18.91
N VAL A 248 -5.55 3.81 -18.03
CA VAL A 248 -5.64 4.78 -16.93
C VAL A 248 -5.90 6.18 -17.46
N ARG A 249 -5.11 6.63 -18.44
CA ARG A 249 -5.26 7.95 -19.05
C ARG A 249 -6.64 8.14 -19.67
N LYS A 250 -7.13 7.15 -20.42
CA LYS A 250 -8.43 7.22 -21.11
C LYS A 250 -9.62 7.21 -20.15
N ARG A 251 -9.53 6.45 -19.05
CA ARG A 251 -10.59 6.36 -18.03
C ARG A 251 -10.64 7.58 -17.10
N LEU A 252 -9.51 8.25 -16.88
CA LEU A 252 -9.43 9.39 -15.94
C LEU A 252 -9.51 10.76 -16.63
N PHE A 253 -9.06 10.87 -17.88
CA PHE A 253 -8.99 12.16 -18.58
C PHE A 253 -9.81 12.13 -19.86
N GLU A 254 -10.58 13.20 -20.07
CA GLU A 254 -11.37 13.42 -21.29
C GLU A 254 -10.45 13.79 -22.46
N ARG A 255 -9.49 14.67 -22.19
CA ARG A 255 -8.55 15.18 -23.19
C ARG A 255 -7.19 15.43 -22.55
N VAL A 256 -6.15 15.17 -23.32
CA VAL A 256 -4.78 15.56 -22.98
C VAL A 256 -4.13 16.26 -24.18
N ASP A 257 -3.50 17.40 -23.94
CA ASP A 257 -2.73 18.16 -24.91
C ASP A 257 -1.32 17.55 -25.04
N GLU A 258 -1.11 16.75 -26.10
CA GLU A 258 0.12 15.99 -26.31
C GLU A 258 1.36 16.88 -26.49
N GLU A 259 1.21 18.07 -27.09
CA GLU A 259 2.34 18.97 -27.33
C GLU A 259 2.82 19.57 -26.01
N LYS A 260 1.90 20.05 -25.17
CA LYS A 260 2.24 20.57 -23.84
C LYS A 260 2.74 19.48 -22.90
N ALA A 261 2.12 18.30 -22.93
CA ALA A 261 2.58 17.16 -22.16
C ALA A 261 4.02 16.80 -22.55
N LYS A 262 4.34 16.80 -23.85
CA LYS A 262 5.69 16.56 -24.34
C LYS A 262 6.69 17.60 -23.86
N GLN A 263 6.35 18.89 -23.90
CA GLN A 263 7.22 19.94 -23.37
C GLN A 263 7.54 19.73 -21.89
N ILE A 264 6.51 19.47 -21.07
CA ILE A 264 6.68 19.23 -19.62
C ILE A 264 7.54 18.00 -19.35
N VAL A 265 7.29 16.90 -20.07
CA VAL A 265 8.04 15.65 -19.92
C VAL A 265 9.49 15.83 -20.39
N ASP A 266 9.73 16.50 -21.51
CA ASP A 266 11.08 16.75 -22.03
C ASP A 266 11.89 17.64 -21.06
N ASP A 267 11.26 18.66 -20.47
CA ASP A 267 11.87 19.51 -19.46
C ASP A 267 12.24 18.72 -18.20
N PHE A 268 11.34 17.86 -17.71
CA PHE A 268 11.63 16.99 -16.57
C PHE A 268 12.74 15.99 -16.87
N VAL A 269 12.72 15.33 -18.02
CA VAL A 269 13.73 14.33 -18.39
C VAL A 269 15.11 14.97 -18.55
N ARG A 270 15.18 16.16 -19.15
CA ARG A 270 16.43 16.93 -19.23
C ARG A 270 16.98 17.25 -17.84
N TYR A 271 16.13 17.80 -16.97
CA TYR A 271 16.47 18.07 -15.56
C TYR A 271 16.96 16.81 -14.84
N ALA A 272 16.25 15.69 -14.98
CA ALA A 272 16.60 14.43 -14.31
C ALA A 272 17.94 13.86 -14.79
N VAL A 273 18.33 14.06 -16.05
CA VAL A 273 19.65 13.67 -16.55
C VAL A 273 20.75 14.61 -16.01
N GLU A 274 20.50 15.92 -16.00
CA GLU A 274 21.43 16.93 -15.48
C GLU A 274 21.73 16.73 -13.99
N GLU A 275 20.71 16.44 -13.19
CA GLU A 275 20.81 16.12 -11.76
C GLU A 275 21.28 14.66 -11.50
N LYS A 276 21.61 13.91 -12.55
CA LYS A 276 22.04 12.50 -12.48
C LYS A 276 21.01 11.60 -11.79
N LEU A 277 19.73 11.94 -11.85
CA LEU A 277 18.60 11.15 -11.36
C LEU A 277 18.28 9.98 -12.30
N LEU A 278 18.43 10.22 -13.60
CA LEU A 278 18.29 9.24 -14.67
C LEU A 278 19.60 9.17 -15.47
N LYS A 279 19.98 7.96 -15.89
CA LYS A 279 21.10 7.81 -16.82
C LYS A 279 20.69 8.26 -18.22
N SER A 280 21.64 8.81 -18.98
CA SER A 280 21.38 9.27 -20.35
C SER A 280 20.86 8.16 -21.28
N GLU A 281 21.27 6.92 -21.06
CA GLU A 281 20.81 5.74 -21.81
C GLU A 281 19.34 5.37 -21.49
N GLU A 282 18.87 5.66 -20.28
CA GLU A 282 17.51 5.37 -19.81
C GLU A 282 16.53 6.50 -20.18
N ALA A 283 17.04 7.70 -20.49
CA ALA A 283 16.24 8.91 -20.70
C ALA A 283 15.20 8.76 -21.83
N SER A 284 15.56 8.09 -22.93
CA SER A 284 14.62 7.86 -24.05
C SER A 284 13.45 6.98 -23.65
N TRP A 285 13.74 5.88 -22.97
CA TRP A 285 12.73 4.94 -22.49
C TRP A 285 11.85 5.58 -21.41
N TYR A 286 12.44 6.30 -20.47
CA TYR A 286 11.70 6.99 -19.41
C TYR A 286 10.76 8.06 -19.98
N ARG A 287 11.23 8.85 -20.95
CA ARG A 287 10.41 9.84 -21.67
C ARG A 287 9.20 9.18 -22.31
N GLU A 288 9.40 8.08 -23.04
CA GLU A 288 8.30 7.37 -23.71
C GLU A 288 7.26 6.89 -22.70
N ARG A 289 7.68 6.28 -21.59
CA ARG A 289 6.74 5.84 -20.55
C ARG A 289 6.01 7.00 -19.89
N PHE A 290 6.69 8.11 -19.63
CA PHE A 290 6.08 9.27 -19.00
C PHE A 290 5.04 9.93 -19.93
N LEU A 291 5.30 10.01 -21.23
CA LEU A 291 4.29 10.47 -22.20
C LEU A 291 3.04 9.58 -22.21
N LYS A 292 3.20 8.26 -22.06
CA LYS A 292 2.07 7.32 -22.01
C LYS A 292 1.24 7.50 -20.74
N SER A 293 1.90 7.71 -19.59
CA SER A 293 1.25 7.81 -18.28
C SER A 293 0.84 9.23 -17.88
N TYR A 294 1.25 10.27 -18.62
CA TYR A 294 0.97 11.67 -18.30
C TYR A 294 -0.55 11.88 -18.05
N PRO A 295 -0.95 12.55 -16.95
CA PRO A 295 -0.14 13.38 -16.05
C PRO A 295 0.54 12.65 -14.88
N PHE A 296 0.48 11.32 -14.82
CA PHE A 296 1.19 10.55 -13.79
C PHE A 296 2.63 10.29 -14.19
N LYS A 297 3.54 10.46 -13.24
CA LYS A 297 4.92 10.03 -13.38
C LYS A 297 5.00 8.49 -13.50
N PRO A 298 5.93 7.91 -14.28
CA PRO A 298 5.96 6.46 -14.56
C PRO A 298 5.95 5.55 -13.32
N ASP A 299 6.60 5.98 -12.24
CA ASP A 299 6.67 5.25 -10.97
C ASP A 299 5.31 5.14 -10.27
N VAL A 300 4.40 6.09 -10.47
CA VAL A 300 3.03 6.01 -9.93
C VAL A 300 2.31 4.78 -10.48
N ILE A 301 2.32 4.60 -11.79
CA ILE A 301 1.69 3.45 -12.44
C ILE A 301 2.42 2.16 -12.08
N GLU A 302 3.76 2.19 -12.11
CA GLU A 302 4.57 1.02 -11.81
C GLU A 302 4.37 0.48 -10.40
N VAL A 303 4.41 1.35 -9.38
CA VAL A 303 4.20 0.95 -7.99
C VAL A 303 2.78 0.43 -7.79
N LEU A 304 1.76 1.12 -8.31
CA LEU A 304 0.37 0.70 -8.12
C LEU A 304 0.05 -0.64 -8.82
N TYR A 305 0.55 -0.89 -10.02
CA TYR A 305 0.22 -2.11 -10.76
C TYR A 305 1.17 -3.29 -10.47
N LYS A 306 2.47 -3.05 -10.31
CA LYS A 306 3.44 -4.15 -10.07
C LYS A 306 3.52 -4.52 -8.60
N ARG A 307 3.55 -3.52 -7.71
CA ARG A 307 3.71 -3.75 -6.27
C ARG A 307 2.35 -3.92 -5.59
N TRP A 308 1.51 -2.88 -5.57
CA TRP A 308 0.19 -2.97 -4.93
C TRP A 308 -0.75 -3.92 -5.66
N GLY A 309 -0.68 -3.97 -6.99
CA GLY A 309 -1.40 -4.95 -7.80
C GLY A 309 -1.11 -6.40 -7.41
N SER A 310 0.05 -6.71 -6.84
CA SER A 310 0.33 -8.09 -6.45
C SER A 310 -0.47 -8.58 -5.23
N PHE A 311 -1.12 -7.71 -4.46
CA PHE A 311 -2.03 -8.13 -3.38
C PHE A 311 -3.30 -8.78 -3.96
N PRO A 312 -3.70 -9.98 -3.49
CA PRO A 312 -4.93 -10.65 -3.96
C PRO A 312 -6.20 -9.83 -3.73
N THR A 313 -6.26 -9.10 -2.62
CA THR A 313 -7.39 -8.23 -2.26
C THR A 313 -7.42 -6.93 -3.05
N PHE A 314 -6.27 -6.49 -3.59
CA PHE A 314 -6.15 -5.27 -4.38
C PHE A 314 -6.59 -5.57 -5.81
N GLN A 315 -7.85 -5.29 -6.10
CA GLN A 315 -8.46 -5.49 -7.41
C GLN A 315 -7.76 -4.60 -8.45
N ARG A 316 -6.69 -5.13 -9.05
CA ARG A 316 -5.57 -4.41 -9.67
C ARG A 316 -5.98 -3.28 -10.61
N THR A 317 -7.04 -3.44 -11.38
CA THR A 317 -7.48 -2.38 -12.31
C THR A 317 -8.53 -1.46 -11.71
N ARG A 318 -9.50 -1.99 -10.96
CA ARG A 318 -10.62 -1.22 -10.38
C ARG A 318 -10.18 -0.36 -9.19
N GLY A 319 -9.43 -0.96 -8.26
CA GLY A 319 -8.90 -0.27 -7.09
C GLY A 319 -7.93 0.85 -7.47
N VAL A 320 -7.04 0.59 -8.43
CA VAL A 320 -6.09 1.60 -8.92
C VAL A 320 -6.80 2.76 -9.59
N LEU A 321 -7.75 2.50 -10.50
CA LEU A 321 -8.48 3.58 -11.18
C LEU A 321 -9.23 4.46 -10.18
N ARG A 322 -9.89 3.86 -9.18
CA ARG A 322 -10.59 4.64 -8.16
C ARG A 322 -9.63 5.45 -7.29
N LEU A 323 -8.54 4.84 -6.81
CA LEU A 323 -7.51 5.54 -6.03
C LEU A 323 -6.94 6.71 -6.81
N LEU A 324 -6.57 6.51 -8.08
CA LEU A 324 -6.06 7.57 -8.93
C LEU A 324 -7.11 8.66 -9.21
N ALA A 325 -8.40 8.30 -9.33
CA ALA A 325 -9.46 9.28 -9.47
C ALA A 325 -9.62 10.15 -8.20
N LEU A 326 -9.51 9.56 -7.00
CA LEU A 326 -9.50 10.29 -5.73
C LEU A 326 -8.30 11.25 -5.65
N VAL A 327 -7.11 10.77 -6.02
CA VAL A 327 -5.88 11.58 -6.06
C VAL A 327 -5.99 12.72 -7.07
N VAL A 328 -6.50 12.45 -8.28
CA VAL A 328 -6.72 13.50 -9.28
C VAL A 328 -7.68 14.56 -8.73
N ARG A 329 -8.78 14.15 -8.08
CA ARG A 329 -9.76 15.05 -7.46
C ARG A 329 -9.11 15.94 -6.37
N ASP A 330 -8.34 15.36 -5.46
CA ASP A 330 -7.62 16.09 -4.41
C ASP A 330 -6.64 17.13 -4.97
N LEU A 331 -6.09 16.87 -6.17
CA LEU A 331 -5.06 17.70 -6.80
C LEU A 331 -5.60 18.70 -7.84
N ILE A 332 -6.92 18.77 -8.10
CA ILE A 332 -7.49 19.63 -9.18
C ILE A 332 -7.07 21.10 -9.05
N ASP A 333 -7.05 21.62 -7.82
CA ASP A 333 -6.74 23.03 -7.53
C ASP A 333 -5.25 23.28 -7.29
N LYS A 334 -4.39 22.26 -7.43
CA LYS A 334 -2.95 22.37 -7.20
C LYS A 334 -2.22 22.80 -8.47
N GLU A 335 -1.33 23.77 -8.35
CA GLU A 335 -0.47 24.24 -9.46
C GLU A 335 0.77 23.35 -9.66
N ILE A 336 0.56 22.04 -9.87
CA ILE A 336 1.64 21.06 -10.11
C ILE A 336 1.63 20.58 -11.57
N PRO A 337 2.79 20.29 -12.19
CA PRO A 337 2.89 19.98 -13.62
C PRO A 337 2.55 18.52 -13.98
N PHE A 338 2.66 17.63 -12.99
CA PHE A 338 2.40 16.20 -13.07
C PHE A 338 2.29 15.64 -11.66
N ILE A 339 1.74 14.44 -11.53
CA ILE A 339 1.44 13.76 -10.26
C ILE A 339 2.52 12.72 -9.94
N ARG A 340 3.03 12.74 -8.72
CA ARG A 340 4.04 11.82 -8.16
C ARG A 340 3.42 10.98 -7.03
N LEU A 341 4.14 9.96 -6.57
CA LEU A 341 3.70 9.14 -5.43
C LEU A 341 3.53 9.95 -4.14
N GLY A 342 4.41 10.92 -3.90
CA GLY A 342 4.35 11.77 -2.72
C GLY A 342 3.20 12.78 -2.72
N ASP A 343 2.45 12.91 -3.82
CA ASP A 343 1.27 13.77 -3.91
C ASP A 343 -0.03 13.06 -3.46
N PHE A 344 0.05 11.79 -3.05
CA PHE A 344 -1.09 11.03 -2.51
C PHE A 344 -1.39 11.56 -1.10
N ASN A 345 -2.48 12.31 -0.97
CA ASN A 345 -2.85 12.93 0.30
C ASN A 345 -3.37 11.91 1.30
N LEU A 346 -2.48 11.36 2.13
CA LEU A 346 -2.83 10.41 3.19
C LEU A 346 -3.64 11.04 4.35
N ASN A 347 -3.86 12.35 4.37
CA ASN A 347 -4.82 12.96 5.31
C ASN A 347 -6.27 12.86 4.80
N ASP A 348 -6.48 12.57 3.51
CA ASP A 348 -7.82 12.31 2.97
C ASP A 348 -8.26 10.90 3.40
N PRO A 349 -9.35 10.76 4.17
CA PRO A 349 -9.78 9.47 4.70
C PRO A 349 -10.18 8.46 3.61
N GLU A 350 -10.63 8.91 2.43
CA GLU A 350 -10.95 8.02 1.32
C GLU A 350 -9.67 7.46 0.70
N ILE A 351 -8.65 8.29 0.47
CA ILE A 351 -7.36 7.88 -0.07
C ILE A 351 -6.64 6.93 0.89
N GLU A 352 -6.57 7.30 2.17
CA GLU A 352 -5.94 6.47 3.21
C GLU A 352 -6.60 5.08 3.27
N ARG A 353 -7.94 5.05 3.37
CA ARG A 353 -8.70 3.80 3.49
C ARG A 353 -8.59 2.90 2.27
N GLU A 354 -8.46 3.47 1.07
CA GLU A 354 -8.23 2.69 -0.14
C GLU A 354 -6.89 1.94 -0.11
N LEU A 355 -5.90 2.46 0.60
CA LEU A 355 -4.60 1.81 0.79
C LEU A 355 -4.62 0.85 1.99
N THR A 356 -5.04 1.32 3.18
CA THR A 356 -4.92 0.58 4.45
C THR A 356 -5.81 -0.66 4.51
N LYS A 357 -6.95 -0.68 3.80
CA LYS A 357 -7.84 -1.86 3.73
C LYS A 357 -7.15 -3.14 3.23
N HIS A 358 -6.01 -3.01 2.56
CA HIS A 358 -5.21 -4.14 2.06
C HIS A 358 -4.03 -4.51 2.95
N LEU A 359 -3.63 -3.61 3.85
CA LEU A 359 -2.43 -3.74 4.66
C LEU A 359 -2.74 -4.19 6.10
N GLY A 360 -3.91 -3.77 6.61
CA GLY A 360 -4.33 -4.00 8.00
C GLY A 360 -4.51 -2.67 8.77
N PRO A 361 -5.34 -2.67 9.83
CA PRO A 361 -5.67 -1.47 10.60
C PRO A 361 -4.47 -0.88 11.36
N GLU A 362 -3.43 -1.67 11.63
CA GLU A 362 -2.21 -1.19 12.29
C GLU A 362 -1.52 -0.06 11.51
N TRP A 363 -1.68 -0.04 10.18
CA TRP A 363 -1.04 0.95 9.31
C TRP A 363 -1.66 2.34 9.42
N GLU A 364 -2.91 2.47 9.85
CA GLU A 364 -3.52 3.77 10.17
C GLU A 364 -2.72 4.48 11.27
N SER A 365 -2.32 3.74 12.31
CA SER A 365 -1.52 4.29 13.40
C SER A 365 -0.10 4.69 12.95
N VAL A 366 0.48 3.94 12.02
CA VAL A 366 1.81 4.24 11.45
C VAL A 366 1.75 5.50 10.59
N ILE A 367 0.77 5.60 9.69
CA ILE A 367 0.55 6.78 8.85
C ILE A 367 0.32 8.01 9.73
N PHE A 368 -0.54 7.88 10.75
CA PHE A 368 -0.81 8.96 11.69
C PHE A 368 0.45 9.44 12.41
N GLN A 369 1.20 8.52 13.02
CA GLN A 369 2.37 8.87 13.83
C GLN A 369 3.49 9.51 13.00
N ASP A 370 3.77 8.98 11.82
CA ASP A 370 4.97 9.35 11.08
C ASP A 370 4.73 10.32 9.92
N ILE A 371 3.51 10.39 9.38
CA ILE A 371 3.21 11.15 8.17
C ILE A 371 2.18 12.26 8.40
N THR A 372 0.99 11.92 8.91
CA THR A 372 -0.17 12.83 8.81
C THR A 372 -0.44 13.68 10.06
N SER A 373 -0.05 13.23 11.25
CA SER A 373 -0.22 14.03 12.48
C SER A 373 0.50 15.39 12.38
N PRO A 374 -0.05 16.48 12.93
CA PRO A 374 0.64 17.78 13.00
C PRO A 374 1.99 17.72 13.71
N ASN A 375 2.16 16.78 14.62
CA ASN A 375 3.40 16.53 15.37
C ASN A 375 4.17 15.31 14.82
N SER A 376 3.87 14.87 13.60
CA SER A 376 4.53 13.71 12.99
C SER A 376 6.01 13.98 12.73
N GLY A 377 6.78 12.91 12.62
CA GLY A 377 8.19 13.02 12.24
C GLY A 377 8.37 13.70 10.87
N ALA A 378 7.47 13.44 9.91
CA ALA A 378 7.47 14.13 8.62
C ALA A 378 7.20 15.64 8.74
N ALA A 379 6.18 16.04 9.52
CA ALA A 379 5.85 17.45 9.75
C ALA A 379 6.99 18.19 10.47
N ALA A 380 7.66 17.54 11.42
CA ALA A 380 8.84 18.09 12.07
C ALA A 380 10.00 18.31 11.07
N VAL A 381 10.20 17.41 10.10
CA VAL A 381 11.18 17.61 9.03
C VAL A 381 10.79 18.78 8.12
N ASP A 382 9.50 18.91 7.77
CA ASP A 382 9.02 20.03 6.96
C ASP A 382 9.35 21.39 7.58
N GLU A 383 9.24 21.51 8.90
CA GLU A 383 9.53 22.74 9.62
C GLU A 383 11.02 23.03 9.81
N GLU A 384 11.87 22.00 9.80
CA GLU A 384 13.31 22.13 9.98
C GLU A 384 14.10 22.40 8.69
N ILE A 385 13.51 22.13 7.53
CA ILE A 385 14.13 22.42 6.24
C ILE A 385 14.23 23.95 6.04
N GLN A 386 15.20 24.38 5.24
CA GLN A 386 15.41 25.78 4.87
C GLN A 386 14.11 26.46 4.41
N VAL A 387 13.93 27.73 4.80
CA VAL A 387 12.70 28.52 4.58
C VAL A 387 12.23 28.48 3.12
N SER A 388 13.16 28.55 2.15
CA SER A 388 12.85 28.53 0.72
C SER A 388 12.17 27.25 0.23
N TYR A 389 12.26 26.14 0.98
CA TYR A 389 11.67 24.85 0.60
C TYR A 389 10.50 24.41 1.49
N LYS A 390 10.14 25.17 2.53
CA LYS A 390 9.05 24.81 3.46
C LYS A 390 7.71 24.59 2.76
N SER A 391 7.40 25.38 1.72
CA SER A 391 6.16 25.25 0.95
C SER A 391 6.02 23.92 0.21
N TYR A 392 7.12 23.21 -0.05
CA TYR A 392 7.10 21.92 -0.76
C TYR A 392 6.82 20.73 0.15
N LYS A 393 6.83 20.92 1.49
CA LYS A 393 6.58 19.86 2.47
C LYS A 393 7.31 18.55 2.17
N LEU A 394 8.62 18.65 1.92
CA LEU A 394 9.43 17.54 1.43
C LEU A 394 9.53 16.37 2.41
N GLY A 395 9.46 16.62 3.72
CA GLY A 395 9.33 15.59 4.74
C GLY A 395 8.07 14.74 4.54
N SER A 396 6.90 15.36 4.40
CA SER A 396 5.66 14.63 4.07
C SER A 396 5.73 13.93 2.70
N VAL A 397 6.17 14.63 1.66
CA VAL A 397 6.24 14.08 0.28
C VAL A 397 7.16 12.86 0.22
N VAL A 398 8.36 12.95 0.80
CA VAL A 398 9.32 11.83 0.82
C VAL A 398 8.80 10.67 1.66
N SER A 399 8.20 10.93 2.82
CA SER A 399 7.60 9.89 3.66
C SER A 399 6.49 9.15 2.95
N THR A 400 5.55 9.87 2.30
CA THR A 400 4.48 9.26 1.51
C THR A 400 5.05 8.43 0.36
N THR A 401 6.06 8.92 -0.36
CA THR A 401 6.72 8.14 -1.41
C THR A 401 7.32 6.84 -0.85
N ILE A 402 8.08 6.90 0.25
CA ILE A 402 8.66 5.70 0.88
C ILE A 402 7.55 4.73 1.31
N PHE A 403 6.47 5.23 1.91
CA PHE A 403 5.30 4.43 2.29
C PHE A 403 4.72 3.69 1.08
N MET A 404 4.48 4.38 -0.04
CA MET A 404 3.98 3.75 -1.27
C MET A 404 4.91 2.66 -1.82
N TYR A 405 6.23 2.78 -1.64
CA TYR A 405 7.20 1.76 -2.00
C TYR A 405 7.36 0.62 -0.98
N SER A 406 6.79 0.73 0.22
CA SER A 406 7.05 -0.23 1.31
C SER A 406 6.37 -1.59 1.12
N PHE A 407 5.39 -1.67 0.22
CA PHE A 407 4.47 -2.79 0.10
C PHE A 407 4.58 -3.50 -1.24
N SER A 408 4.56 -4.84 -1.22
CA SER A 408 4.43 -5.71 -2.38
C SER A 408 3.94 -7.09 -1.93
N GLY A 409 2.93 -7.64 -2.59
CA GLY A 409 2.48 -9.02 -2.43
C GLY A 409 3.49 -10.08 -2.90
N LYS A 410 4.57 -9.69 -3.59
CA LYS A 410 5.68 -10.59 -4.00
C LYS A 410 6.88 -10.56 -3.03
N GLY A 411 6.79 -9.82 -1.93
CA GLY A 411 7.86 -9.73 -0.93
C GLY A 411 8.98 -8.73 -1.24
N GLU A 412 8.91 -8.01 -2.36
CA GLU A 412 9.78 -6.85 -2.62
C GLU A 412 9.48 -5.73 -1.62
N LYS A 413 10.51 -5.17 -0.98
CA LYS A 413 10.32 -4.10 0.02
C LYS A 413 11.26 -2.92 -0.23
N GLY A 414 10.69 -1.74 -0.16
CA GLY A 414 11.42 -0.48 -0.12
C GLY A 414 11.95 0.00 -1.45
N VAL A 415 12.76 1.05 -1.34
CA VAL A 415 13.22 1.85 -2.48
C VAL A 415 14.63 2.38 -2.20
N THR A 416 15.39 2.64 -3.24
CA THR A 416 16.72 3.24 -3.11
C THR A 416 16.63 4.76 -2.94
N ALA A 417 17.64 5.39 -2.33
CA ALA A 417 17.69 6.85 -2.21
C ALA A 417 17.61 7.54 -3.59
N GLN A 418 18.24 6.96 -4.61
CA GLN A 418 18.23 7.45 -5.98
C GLN A 418 16.81 7.43 -6.59
N GLU A 419 16.09 6.33 -6.42
CA GLU A 419 14.70 6.20 -6.88
C GLU A 419 13.77 7.17 -6.14
N ILE A 420 13.94 7.35 -4.82
CA ILE A 420 13.22 8.37 -4.06
C ILE A 420 13.46 9.74 -4.68
N LYS A 421 14.72 10.13 -4.89
CA LYS A 421 15.07 11.43 -5.48
C LYS A 421 14.41 11.64 -6.83
N ASN A 422 14.42 10.64 -7.71
CA ASN A 422 13.74 10.74 -9.00
C ASN A 422 12.21 10.87 -8.82
N SER A 423 11.60 10.11 -7.90
CA SER A 423 10.16 10.11 -7.62
C SER A 423 9.64 11.46 -7.10
N VAL A 424 10.38 12.09 -6.17
CA VAL A 424 9.89 13.21 -5.35
C VAL A 424 10.18 14.61 -5.87
N VAL A 425 10.96 14.80 -6.94
CA VAL A 425 11.39 16.15 -7.35
C VAL A 425 10.53 16.72 -8.46
N TYR A 426 10.25 18.02 -8.34
CA TYR A 426 9.89 18.87 -9.49
C TYR A 426 11.17 19.57 -10.00
N PRO A 427 11.22 20.00 -11.28
CA PRO A 427 12.39 20.70 -11.83
C PRO A 427 12.82 21.97 -11.06
N THR A 428 11.95 22.51 -10.20
CA THR A 428 12.24 23.69 -9.35
C THR A 428 12.99 23.38 -8.06
N VAL A 429 13.14 22.11 -7.69
CA VAL A 429 13.72 21.69 -6.41
C VAL A 429 14.99 20.89 -6.66
N PRO A 430 16.19 21.42 -6.31
CA PRO A 430 17.46 20.69 -6.48
C PRO A 430 17.43 19.34 -5.79
N SER A 431 17.94 18.29 -6.43
CA SER A 431 17.80 16.94 -5.87
C SER A 431 18.58 16.73 -4.57
N SER A 432 19.64 17.50 -4.33
CA SER A 432 20.50 17.40 -3.15
C SER A 432 19.78 17.72 -1.82
N ILE A 433 18.70 18.50 -1.85
CA ILE A 433 17.92 18.77 -0.62
C ILE A 433 17.29 17.48 -0.10
N VAL A 434 16.91 16.56 -0.98
CA VAL A 434 16.28 15.28 -0.63
C VAL A 434 17.22 14.42 0.21
N ASP A 435 18.55 14.50 -0.01
CA ASP A 435 19.53 13.79 0.82
C ASP A 435 19.48 14.28 2.28
N THR A 436 19.31 15.60 2.47
CA THR A 436 19.15 16.20 3.79
C THR A 436 17.83 15.76 4.44
N VAL A 437 16.74 15.76 3.67
CA VAL A 437 15.42 15.28 4.13
C VAL A 437 15.50 13.83 4.58
N LEU A 438 16.09 12.95 3.77
CA LEU A 438 16.27 11.54 4.07
C LEU A 438 17.05 11.33 5.38
N SER A 439 18.14 12.07 5.59
CA SER A 439 18.91 12.01 6.83
C SER A 439 18.06 12.36 8.05
N LYS A 440 17.30 13.45 7.98
CA LYS A 440 16.43 13.91 9.08
C LYS A 440 15.26 12.95 9.33
N LEU A 441 14.65 12.40 8.27
CA LEU A 441 13.56 11.43 8.41
C LEU A 441 14.04 10.15 9.11
N ARG A 442 15.26 9.68 8.81
CA ARG A 442 15.86 8.53 9.49
C ARG A 442 16.01 8.73 11.01
N GLU A 443 16.17 9.97 11.45
CA GLU A 443 16.27 10.32 12.87
C GLU A 443 14.90 10.48 13.54
N LYS A 444 13.84 10.82 12.79
CA LYS A 444 12.55 11.25 13.38
C LYS A 444 11.39 10.28 13.16
N LEU A 445 11.37 9.49 12.08
CA LEU A 445 10.29 8.57 11.79
C LEU A 445 10.38 7.32 12.65
N PHE A 446 9.36 7.02 13.44
CA PHE A 446 9.33 5.89 14.36
C PHE A 446 9.29 4.55 13.64
N TYR A 447 8.62 4.46 12.50
CA TYR A 447 8.31 3.22 11.81
C TYR A 447 9.12 3.02 10.53
N LEU A 448 10.10 3.89 10.27
CA LEU A 448 11.04 3.69 9.17
C LEU A 448 12.09 2.62 9.55
N SER A 449 12.32 1.68 8.63
CA SER A 449 13.30 0.61 8.76
C SER A 449 14.74 1.11 8.90
N GLU A 450 15.56 0.41 9.69
CA GLU A 450 17.00 0.67 9.81
C GLU A 450 17.81 0.08 8.63
N GLU A 451 17.28 -0.93 7.94
CA GLU A 451 17.98 -1.69 6.89
C GLU A 451 17.83 -1.08 5.49
N GLY A 452 16.81 -0.25 5.28
CA GLY A 452 16.49 0.33 3.97
C GLY A 452 15.38 1.37 4.06
N TRP A 453 14.97 1.94 2.93
CA TRP A 453 13.89 2.92 2.88
C TRP A 453 12.55 2.21 2.66
N PHE A 454 11.97 1.72 3.74
CA PHE A 454 10.60 1.22 3.80
C PHE A 454 10.06 1.34 5.22
N PHE A 455 8.75 1.47 5.34
CA PHE A 455 8.05 1.43 6.61
C PHE A 455 7.84 0.00 7.10
N THR A 456 7.88 -0.16 8.41
CA THR A 456 7.54 -1.37 9.15
C THR A 456 6.37 -1.09 10.08
N ASN A 457 5.63 -2.12 10.48
CA ASN A 457 4.59 -2.00 11.50
C ASN A 457 5.14 -2.03 12.94
N GLN A 458 6.47 -2.13 13.08
CA GLN A 458 7.16 -2.08 14.37
C GLN A 458 8.00 -0.80 14.44
N PRO A 459 8.03 -0.11 15.58
CA PRO A 459 8.88 1.06 15.74
C PRO A 459 10.36 0.66 15.73
N ASN A 460 11.22 1.52 15.20
CA ASN A 460 12.66 1.38 15.24
C ASN A 460 13.19 1.66 16.65
N LEU A 461 14.33 1.03 16.94
CA LEU A 461 14.85 1.04 18.30
C LEU A 461 15.32 2.43 18.72
N ASN A 462 15.87 3.20 17.77
CA ASN A 462 16.42 4.50 18.10
C ASN A 462 15.35 5.47 18.61
N ASN A 463 14.18 5.50 17.97
CA ASN A 463 13.11 6.42 18.34
C ASN A 463 12.34 5.93 19.56
N MET A 464 12.25 4.60 19.77
CA MET A 464 11.83 4.06 21.07
C MET A 464 12.72 4.61 22.19
N LEU A 465 14.05 4.59 22.02
CA LEU A 465 14.99 5.08 23.04
C LEU A 465 14.87 6.59 23.26
N ILE A 466 14.85 7.39 22.20
CA ILE A 466 14.72 8.86 22.31
C ILE A 466 13.41 9.25 23.00
N SER A 467 12.30 8.61 22.63
CA SER A 467 11.01 8.83 23.27
C SER A 467 11.04 8.46 24.76
N ARG A 468 11.70 7.35 25.11
CA ARG A 468 11.90 6.98 26.52
C ARG A 468 12.79 7.99 27.26
N GLU A 469 13.89 8.43 26.65
CA GLU A 469 14.79 9.44 27.24
C GLU A 469 14.05 10.74 27.60
N GLN A 470 13.14 11.20 26.73
CA GLN A 470 12.35 12.40 26.93
C GLN A 470 11.24 12.24 27.99
N ASN A 471 10.73 11.03 28.19
CA ASN A 471 9.65 10.73 29.13
C ASN A 471 10.15 10.24 30.50
N ILE A 472 11.46 10.27 30.77
CA ILE A 472 12.01 9.93 32.09
C ILE A 472 11.84 11.10 33.05
N ASP A 473 11.19 10.85 34.18
CA ASP A 473 11.05 11.81 35.28
C ASP A 473 12.43 12.18 35.87
N ASP A 474 12.64 13.47 36.15
CA ASP A 474 13.88 13.99 36.74
C ASP A 474 14.23 13.31 38.07
N GLU A 475 13.22 12.95 38.87
CA GLU A 475 13.39 12.22 40.13
C GLU A 475 14.10 10.87 39.93
N LYS A 476 13.76 10.14 38.85
CA LYS A 476 14.41 8.87 38.52
C LYS A 476 15.86 9.05 38.13
N VAL A 477 16.19 10.17 37.47
CA VAL A 477 17.57 10.50 37.09
C VAL A 477 18.41 10.77 38.33
N VAL A 478 17.90 11.58 39.26
CA VAL A 478 18.56 11.90 40.54
C VAL A 478 18.77 10.64 41.39
N GLU A 479 17.78 9.75 41.44
CA GLU A 479 17.90 8.48 42.17
C GLU A 479 18.97 7.57 41.53
N ARG A 480 19.00 7.46 40.19
CA ARG A 480 20.01 6.66 39.48
C ARG A 480 21.41 7.23 39.68
N GLU A 481 21.57 8.55 39.62
CA GLU A 481 22.81 9.26 39.92
C GLU A 481 23.32 8.87 41.32
N ARG A 482 22.46 8.98 42.34
CA ARG A 482 22.79 8.64 43.72
C ARG A 482 23.28 7.20 43.84
N GLN A 483 22.61 6.25 43.19
CA GLN A 483 22.96 4.85 43.20
C GLN A 483 24.36 4.62 42.61
N ILE A 484 24.69 5.24 41.48
CA ILE A 484 26.00 5.11 40.84
C ILE A 484 27.11 5.66 41.75
N ILE A 485 26.89 6.84 42.35
CA ILE A 485 27.86 7.43 43.29
C ILE A 485 28.06 6.51 44.51
N GLN A 486 26.98 5.93 45.04
CA GLN A 486 27.05 4.97 46.15
C GLN A 486 27.79 3.68 45.77
N GLU A 487 27.62 3.17 44.55
CA GLU A 487 28.35 2.00 44.05
C GLU A 487 29.86 2.27 43.95
N PHE A 488 30.26 3.47 43.51
CA PHE A 488 31.67 3.88 43.53
C PHE A 488 32.20 4.01 44.96
N ALA A 489 31.42 4.62 45.85
CA ALA A 489 31.78 4.82 47.25
C ALA A 489 31.98 3.51 48.02
N ARG A 490 31.18 2.48 47.75
CA ARG A 490 31.25 1.18 48.45
C ARG A 490 32.53 0.39 48.16
N LYS A 491 33.25 0.69 47.07
CA LYS A 491 34.48 -0.04 46.71
C LYS A 491 35.69 0.32 47.60
N ASP A 492 35.67 1.47 48.29
CA ASP A 492 36.81 2.01 49.06
C ASP A 492 36.56 2.16 50.58
N ASP A 493 35.54 1.46 51.12
CA ASP A 493 35.06 1.59 52.51
C ASP A 493 36.04 1.08 53.60
N ARG A 494 37.31 0.81 53.24
CA ARG A 494 38.34 0.33 54.17
C ARG A 494 39.15 1.46 54.82
N THR A 495 39.15 2.66 54.24
CA THR A 495 40.04 3.77 54.67
C THR A 495 39.32 5.11 54.86
N LEU A 496 38.28 5.38 54.07
CA LEU A 496 37.50 6.62 54.09
C LEU A 496 36.01 6.28 54.15
N LYS A 497 35.30 6.75 55.18
CA LYS A 497 33.85 6.54 55.27
C LYS A 497 33.13 7.56 54.38
N VAL A 498 32.40 7.07 53.38
CA VAL A 498 31.77 7.94 52.38
C VAL A 498 30.33 8.27 52.75
N TYR A 499 29.97 9.54 52.68
CA TYR A 499 28.62 10.08 52.91
C TYR A 499 28.13 10.73 51.62
N VAL A 500 27.15 10.10 50.95
CA VAL A 500 26.61 10.59 49.67
C VAL A 500 25.33 11.39 49.91
N TRP A 501 25.37 12.66 49.56
CA TRP A 501 24.27 13.63 49.68
C TRP A 501 23.60 13.60 51.06
N PRO A 502 24.34 13.87 52.15
CA PRO A 502 23.74 14.06 53.47
C PRO A 502 22.74 15.24 53.42
N ALA A 503 21.61 15.10 54.09
CA ALA A 503 20.57 16.13 54.08
C ALA A 503 20.98 17.36 54.91
N ASN A 504 21.83 17.16 55.93
CA ASN A 504 22.36 18.23 56.75
C ASN A 504 23.63 17.77 57.49
N HIS A 505 24.33 18.72 58.11
CA HIS A 505 25.61 18.49 58.80
C HIS A 505 25.54 17.54 60.03
N LYS A 506 24.35 17.21 60.56
CA LYS A 506 24.19 16.22 61.65
C LYS A 506 24.28 14.78 61.15
N ASP A 507 24.07 14.56 59.85
CA ASP A 507 24.10 13.23 59.23
C ASP A 507 25.54 12.70 59.08
N VAL A 508 26.54 13.58 59.25
CA VAL A 508 27.97 13.27 59.22
C VAL A 508 28.54 13.38 60.65
N PRO A 509 28.82 12.27 61.35
CA PRO A 509 29.36 12.27 62.71
C PRO A 509 30.66 13.05 62.85
N ASP A 510 30.91 13.62 64.03
CA ASP A 510 32.16 14.30 64.38
C ASP A 510 33.06 13.35 65.20
N ASP A 511 33.66 12.37 64.51
CA ASP A 511 34.64 11.43 65.06
C ASP A 511 35.98 11.53 64.30
N GLU A 512 37.03 10.86 64.79
CA GLU A 512 38.39 10.91 64.21
C GLU A 512 38.56 10.14 62.88
N ARG A 513 37.54 9.42 62.40
CA ARG A 513 37.65 8.67 61.14
C ARG A 513 37.67 9.64 59.97
N LEU A 514 38.47 9.33 58.95
CA LEU A 514 38.46 10.08 57.69
C LEU A 514 37.12 9.87 56.98
N LYS A 515 36.52 10.96 56.50
CA LYS A 515 35.21 10.97 55.85
C LYS A 515 35.28 11.68 54.52
N LEU A 516 34.69 11.08 53.49
CA LEU A 516 34.46 11.74 52.21
C LEU A 516 32.98 12.13 52.13
N VAL A 517 32.69 13.42 52.08
CA VAL A 517 31.34 13.96 51.94
C VAL A 517 31.14 14.35 50.48
N VAL A 518 30.29 13.62 49.76
CA VAL A 518 29.88 13.96 48.40
C VAL A 518 28.67 14.86 48.51
N LEU A 519 28.84 16.14 48.16
CA LEU A 519 27.78 17.15 48.24
C LEU A 519 27.00 17.22 46.93
N LYS A 520 25.71 17.54 47.02
CA LYS A 520 24.87 17.84 45.86
C LYS A 520 25.02 19.29 45.42
N GLU A 521 25.25 20.18 46.39
CA GLU A 521 25.39 21.62 46.25
C GLU A 521 26.72 22.03 46.89
N PRO A 522 27.68 22.59 46.12
CA PRO A 522 28.99 22.97 46.64
C PRO A 522 28.93 24.04 47.73
N GLU A 523 27.90 24.91 47.76
CA GLU A 523 27.83 26.02 48.70
C GLU A 523 27.69 25.58 50.15
N SER A 524 27.04 24.44 50.41
CA SER A 524 26.81 23.93 51.77
C SER A 524 28.10 23.46 52.46
N ARG A 525 29.22 23.34 51.73
CA ARG A 525 30.50 22.82 52.24
C ARG A 525 30.95 23.47 53.55
N MET A 526 30.80 24.79 53.68
CA MET A 526 31.24 25.52 54.87
C MET A 526 30.43 25.11 56.10
N GLU A 527 29.11 24.92 55.96
CA GLU A 527 28.23 24.52 57.07
C GLU A 527 28.61 23.13 57.62
N PHE A 528 28.95 22.20 56.73
CA PHE A 528 29.45 20.87 57.12
C PHE A 528 30.81 20.92 57.81
N LEU A 529 31.68 21.85 57.43
CA LEU A 529 33.00 22.04 58.03
C LEU A 529 32.92 22.69 59.42
N GLU A 530 31.99 23.61 59.61
CA GLU A 530 31.87 24.42 60.83
C GLU A 530 30.99 23.80 61.91
N SER A 531 29.96 23.02 61.54
CA SER A 531 28.92 22.54 62.46
C SER A 531 28.64 21.03 62.36
N CYS A 532 28.10 20.45 63.44
CA CYS A 532 27.58 19.09 63.53
C CYS A 532 26.37 19.08 64.49
N GLY A 533 25.15 19.17 63.95
CA GLY A 533 23.96 19.54 64.75
C GLY A 533 24.14 20.89 65.44
N ASP A 534 23.67 21.03 66.68
CA ASP A 534 23.72 22.28 67.44
C ASP A 534 25.12 22.63 67.99
N LYS A 535 26.17 21.88 67.60
CA LYS A 535 27.53 22.04 68.11
C LYS A 535 28.52 22.40 67.00
N PRO A 536 29.55 23.22 67.30
CA PRO A 536 30.65 23.44 66.36
C PRO A 536 31.43 22.14 66.17
N ARG A 537 31.83 21.86 64.92
CA ARG A 537 32.61 20.68 64.55
C ARG A 537 34.07 20.84 64.98
N VAL A 538 34.60 19.85 65.67
CA VAL A 538 35.97 19.82 66.22
C VAL A 538 36.94 19.17 65.24
N ASN A 539 36.59 18.00 64.67
CA ASN A 539 37.47 17.28 63.75
C ASN A 539 37.24 17.76 62.31
N ARG A 540 37.70 18.96 61.98
CA ARG A 540 37.52 19.55 60.64
C ARG A 540 38.45 18.95 59.59
N ASN A 541 39.65 18.57 60.01
CA ASN A 541 40.73 18.04 59.18
C ASN A 541 40.52 16.58 58.72
N VAL A 542 39.43 15.93 59.16
CA VAL A 542 39.08 14.57 58.72
C VAL A 542 37.99 14.55 57.64
N LEU A 543 37.48 15.72 57.23
CA LEU A 543 36.49 15.85 56.16
C LEU A 543 37.17 16.16 54.82
N PHE A 544 36.91 15.30 53.84
CA PHE A 544 37.17 15.55 52.43
C PHE A 544 35.84 15.83 51.74
N PHE A 545 35.80 16.83 50.86
CA PHE A 545 34.60 17.17 50.12
C PHE A 545 34.79 16.87 48.66
N LEU A 546 33.79 16.22 48.07
CA LEU A 546 33.67 16.05 46.65
C LEU A 546 32.42 16.78 46.18
N CYS A 547 32.61 17.74 45.28
CA CYS A 547 31.56 18.63 44.79
C CYS A 547 31.45 18.45 43.28
N PRO A 548 30.24 18.44 42.71
CA PRO A 548 30.06 18.30 41.27
C PRO A 548 30.61 19.54 40.54
N ASP A 549 31.18 19.30 39.37
CA ASP A 549 31.39 20.34 38.36
C ASP A 549 30.08 20.53 37.57
N GLU A 550 29.48 21.71 37.67
CA GLU A 550 28.16 22.03 37.10
C GLU A 550 28.16 21.97 35.56
N ASP A 551 29.28 22.31 34.88
CA ASP A 551 29.37 22.22 33.41
C ASP A 551 29.33 20.77 32.92
N GLN A 552 29.94 19.88 33.69
CA GLN A 552 30.02 18.44 33.47
C GLN A 552 28.69 17.72 33.82
N ARG A 553 27.88 18.30 34.70
CA ARG A 553 26.63 17.73 35.22
C ARG A 553 25.55 17.58 34.16
N ILE A 554 25.37 18.60 33.30
CA ILE A 554 24.36 18.60 32.22
C ILE A 554 24.60 17.43 31.25
N GLU A 555 25.87 17.17 30.91
CA GLU A 555 26.20 16.05 30.02
C GLU A 555 26.05 14.70 30.73
N PHE A 556 26.40 14.63 32.01
CA PHE A 556 26.20 13.42 32.81
C PHE A 556 24.73 13.03 32.93
N GLU A 557 23.84 14.00 33.11
CA GLU A 557 22.39 13.79 33.13
C GLU A 557 21.89 13.15 31.83
N LYS A 558 22.39 13.61 30.67
CA LYS A 558 22.05 13.00 29.37
C LYS A 558 22.48 11.54 29.30
N PHE A 559 23.66 11.19 29.81
CA PHE A 559 24.11 9.80 29.85
C PHE A 559 23.26 8.95 30.79
N LEU A 560 22.84 9.49 31.94
CA LEU A 560 21.96 8.80 32.88
C LEU A 560 20.58 8.51 32.25
N ARG A 561 19.97 9.51 31.61
CA ARG A 561 18.70 9.33 30.89
C ARG A 561 18.81 8.25 29.81
N SER A 562 19.90 8.28 29.04
CA SER A 562 20.14 7.26 28.02
C SER A 562 20.34 5.87 28.60
N LEU A 563 21.06 5.75 29.72
CA LEU A 563 21.22 4.48 30.43
C LEU A 563 19.87 3.94 30.91
N ILE A 564 19.08 4.74 31.63
CA ILE A 564 17.75 4.37 32.14
C ILE A 564 16.83 3.97 30.98
N ALA A 565 16.80 4.73 29.88
CA ALA A 565 15.99 4.42 28.72
C ALA A 565 16.38 3.07 28.10
N THR A 566 17.68 2.80 27.94
CA THR A 566 18.14 1.51 27.42
C THR A 566 17.85 0.35 28.36
N GLU A 567 17.88 0.55 29.67
CA GLU A 567 17.52 -0.46 30.68
C GLU A 567 16.02 -0.79 30.58
N GLN A 568 15.14 0.22 30.56
CA GLN A 568 13.69 0.04 30.44
C GLN A 568 13.28 -0.67 29.14
N VAL A 569 13.84 -0.24 28.00
CA VAL A 569 13.54 -0.88 26.70
C VAL A 569 14.06 -2.31 26.67
N ARG A 570 15.18 -2.60 27.36
CA ARG A 570 15.72 -3.95 27.46
C ARG A 570 14.84 -4.88 28.30
N GLU A 571 14.20 -4.37 29.34
CA GLU A 571 13.32 -5.16 30.22
C GLU A 571 11.99 -5.54 29.53
N GLU A 572 11.55 -4.76 28.54
CA GLU A 572 10.39 -5.04 27.68
C GLU A 572 10.69 -6.09 26.58
N VAL A 573 11.34 -7.19 26.95
CA VAL A 573 11.86 -8.22 26.02
C VAL A 573 10.77 -8.81 25.11
N THR A 574 9.50 -8.77 25.51
CA THR A 574 8.39 -9.38 24.76
C THR A 574 7.98 -8.60 23.51
N SER A 575 8.29 -7.29 23.42
CA SER A 575 7.87 -6.44 22.29
C SER A 575 8.95 -6.27 21.21
N LEU A 576 10.19 -6.69 21.48
CA LEU A 576 11.35 -6.47 20.60
C LEU A 576 11.68 -7.69 19.73
N THR A 577 12.10 -7.44 18.48
CA THR A 577 12.69 -8.47 17.62
C THR A 577 14.05 -8.94 18.15
N GLU A 578 14.50 -10.15 17.75
CA GLU A 578 15.82 -10.67 18.13
C GLU A 578 16.99 -9.74 17.74
N ASN A 579 16.88 -9.06 16.59
CA ASN A 579 17.86 -8.07 16.16
C ASN A 579 17.83 -6.83 17.06
N GLN A 580 16.65 -6.31 17.40
CA GLN A 580 16.51 -5.20 18.33
C GLN A 580 17.03 -5.56 19.72
N LYS A 581 16.76 -6.77 20.25
CA LYS A 581 17.32 -7.24 21.54
C LYS A 581 18.84 -7.18 21.55
N LYS A 582 19.49 -7.68 20.48
CA LYS A 582 20.95 -7.62 20.34
C LYS A 582 21.46 -6.17 20.25
N ALA A 583 20.76 -5.31 19.51
CA ALA A 583 21.11 -3.91 19.36
C ALA A 583 20.97 -3.12 20.69
N VAL A 584 19.86 -3.31 21.43
CA VAL A 584 19.65 -2.75 22.77
C VAL A 584 20.74 -3.20 23.71
N GLY A 585 21.07 -4.50 23.75
CA GLY A 585 22.12 -5.03 24.61
C GLY A 585 23.49 -4.37 24.36
N ARG A 586 23.83 -4.11 23.08
CA ARG A 586 25.05 -3.37 22.71
C ARG A 586 24.97 -1.90 23.16
N LYS A 587 23.86 -1.21 22.87
CA LYS A 587 23.66 0.20 23.26
C LYS A 587 23.71 0.39 24.78
N ASN A 588 23.05 -0.48 25.54
CA ASN A 588 23.05 -0.48 27.01
C ASN A 588 24.47 -0.65 27.57
N LYS A 589 25.26 -1.59 27.04
CA LYS A 589 26.68 -1.75 27.45
C LYS A 589 27.51 -0.49 27.17
N VAL A 590 27.30 0.16 26.03
CA VAL A 590 27.98 1.43 25.69
C VAL A 590 27.54 2.55 26.62
N ALA A 591 26.24 2.70 26.87
CA ALA A 591 25.68 3.69 27.78
C ALA A 591 26.23 3.51 29.21
N GLN A 592 26.32 2.27 29.68
CA GLN A 592 26.88 1.96 31.00
C GLN A 592 28.35 2.34 31.10
N ILE A 593 29.17 2.01 30.08
CA ILE A 593 30.60 2.38 30.06
C ILE A 593 30.78 3.91 30.04
N LYS A 594 30.01 4.61 29.20
CA LYS A 594 30.08 6.08 29.11
C LYS A 594 29.67 6.74 30.43
N THR A 595 28.55 6.29 31.02
CA THR A 595 28.06 6.79 32.30
C THR A 595 29.08 6.57 33.41
N LEU A 596 29.66 5.37 33.52
CA LEU A 596 30.67 5.09 34.55
C LEU A 596 31.98 5.87 34.35
N ARG A 597 32.39 6.09 33.10
CA ARG A 597 33.56 6.93 32.80
C ARG A 597 33.31 8.38 33.19
N ARG A 598 32.15 8.92 32.82
CA ARG A 598 31.80 10.31 33.09
C ARG A 598 31.53 10.57 34.57
N ALA A 599 30.92 9.61 35.27
CA ALA A 599 30.79 9.65 36.72
C ALA A 599 32.15 9.82 37.41
N LYS A 600 33.20 9.16 36.92
CA LYS A 600 34.56 9.37 37.46
C LYS A 600 35.10 10.77 37.19
N GLU A 601 34.83 11.34 36.01
CA GLU A 601 35.27 12.69 35.63
C GLU A 601 34.52 13.80 36.39
N VAL A 602 33.23 13.58 36.72
CA VAL A 602 32.43 14.49 37.58
C VAL A 602 32.90 14.40 39.04
N LEU A 603 33.41 13.25 39.45
CA LEU A 603 33.84 12.93 40.81
C LEU A 603 35.36 13.07 41.03
N SER A 604 36.13 13.49 40.02
CA SER A 604 37.58 13.72 40.10
C SER A 604 37.88 15.21 40.08
#